data_AF-A0A524ITR4-F1
#
_entry.id   AF-A0A524ITR4-F1
#
_cell.length_a   1.000
_cell.length_b   1.000
_cell.length_c   1.000
_cell.angle_alpha   90.00
_cell.angle_beta   90.00
_cell.angle_gamma   90.00
#
_symmetry.space_group_name_H-M   'P 1'
#
loop_
_entity.id
_entity.type
_entity.pdbx_description
1 polymer ?
#
loop_
_entity_poly.entity_id
_entity_poly.type
_entity_poly.pdbx_seq_one_letter_code
_entity_poly.pdbx_strand_id
1 'polypeptide(L)'
;TFGEEFGWRGYLQQKLLPMGTRTAMVWMGVIWGVWHWPMIAMGHNYGLDHLGAPWLGMVMMVWFTFTNGVFLSFVSLRSKSVWPAVICHAAINGIANIGALFLINQPNPLLGPLPVGLIGSAAWSALAIWLMVNPRVLAGSDT
;
A
#
# COMPACT_ATOMS: atom_id res chain seq x y z
N THR A 1 -11.53 3.92 3.26
CA THR A 1 -10.90 4.68 2.15
C THR A 1 -11.04 6.19 2.17
N PHE A 2 -12.19 6.87 2.00
CA PHE A 2 -12.17 8.37 1.92
C PHE A 2 -11.51 9.03 3.14
N GLY A 3 -11.95 8.70 4.34
CA GLY A 3 -11.37 9.27 5.57
C GLY A 3 -9.89 8.98 5.73
N GLU A 4 -9.44 7.80 5.30
CA GLU A 4 -8.03 7.42 5.27
C GLU A 4 -7.25 8.30 4.29
N GLU A 5 -7.65 8.34 3.02
CA GLU A 5 -6.96 9.12 1.99
C GLU A 5 -6.95 10.61 2.29
N PHE A 6 -8.02 11.14 2.89
CA PHE A 6 -8.06 12.54 3.32
C PHE A 6 -6.97 12.82 4.37
N GLY A 7 -6.83 11.98 5.39
CA GLY A 7 -5.76 12.11 6.39
C GLY A 7 -4.37 11.83 5.83
N TRP A 8 -4.22 10.77 5.04
CA TRP A 8 -2.94 10.34 4.48
C TRP A 8 -2.42 11.31 3.41
N ARG A 9 -3.20 11.58 2.36
CA ARG A 9 -2.74 12.34 1.18
C ARG A 9 -3.00 13.83 1.36
N GLY A 10 -4.11 14.18 1.99
CA GLY A 10 -4.51 15.57 2.26
C GLY A 10 -3.74 16.22 3.40
N TYR A 11 -3.26 15.45 4.39
CA TYR A 11 -2.56 15.98 5.55
C TYR A 11 -1.13 15.43 5.72
N LEU A 12 -0.98 14.14 6.04
CA LEU A 12 0.33 13.57 6.43
C LEU A 12 1.36 13.66 5.30
N GLN A 13 0.99 13.26 4.08
CA GLN A 13 1.87 13.30 2.93
C GLN A 13 2.36 14.73 2.65
N GLN A 14 1.48 15.73 2.77
CA GLN A 14 1.84 17.14 2.60
C GLN A 14 2.87 17.59 3.66
N LYS A 15 2.78 17.07 4.88
CA LYS A 15 3.77 17.33 5.95
C LYS A 15 5.11 16.61 5.73
N LEU A 16 5.12 15.52 4.97
CA LEU A 16 6.34 14.78 4.62
C LEU A 16 7.04 15.35 3.37
N LEU A 17 6.33 16.04 2.48
CA LEU A 17 6.88 16.63 1.25
C LEU A 17 8.13 17.52 1.44
N PRO A 18 8.28 18.31 2.52
CA PRO A 18 9.50 19.07 2.77
C PRO A 18 10.78 18.20 2.87
N MET A 19 10.66 16.90 3.12
CA MET A 19 11.77 15.94 3.13
C MET A 19 12.12 15.40 1.73
N GLY A 20 11.41 15.88 0.70
CA GLY A 20 11.49 15.43 -0.69
C GLY A 20 10.40 14.41 -1.04
N THR A 21 9.91 14.47 -2.28
CA THR A 21 8.78 13.65 -2.74
C THR A 21 9.00 12.14 -2.58
N ARG A 22 10.19 11.63 -2.94
CA ARG A 22 10.51 10.20 -2.77
C ARG A 22 10.48 9.78 -1.30
N THR A 23 11.12 10.57 -0.45
CA THR A 23 11.14 10.36 1.00
C THR A 23 9.72 10.37 1.57
N ALA A 24 8.88 11.31 1.13
CA ALA A 24 7.49 11.39 1.52
C ALA A 24 6.68 10.15 1.12
N MET A 25 6.84 9.67 -0.12
CA MET A 25 6.17 8.45 -0.59
C MET A 25 6.56 7.21 0.23
N VAL A 26 7.86 7.06 0.53
CA VAL A 26 8.39 5.94 1.33
C VAL A 26 7.77 5.95 2.73
N TRP A 27 7.87 7.09 3.43
CA TRP A 27 7.36 7.20 4.79
C TRP A 27 5.85 7.08 4.86
N MET A 28 5.13 7.63 3.88
CA MET A 28 3.68 7.51 3.80
C MET A 28 3.27 6.03 3.73
N GLY A 29 3.90 5.25 2.85
CA GLY A 29 3.65 3.81 2.75
C GLY A 29 3.98 3.04 4.03
N VAL A 30 5.14 3.31 4.65
CA VAL A 30 5.57 2.64 5.88
C VAL A 30 4.64 2.97 7.06
N ILE A 31 4.32 4.25 7.28
CA ILE A 31 3.45 4.68 8.38
C ILE A 31 2.05 4.08 8.20
N TRP A 32 1.53 4.04 6.97
CA TRP A 32 0.25 3.41 6.70
C TRP A 32 0.28 1.90 6.99
N GLY A 33 1.37 1.21 6.68
CA GLY A 33 1.57 -0.20 7.05
C GLY A 33 1.56 -0.44 8.55
N VAL A 34 2.31 0.38 9.30
CA VAL A 34 2.37 0.31 10.77
C VAL A 34 1.01 0.61 11.40
N TRP A 35 0.23 1.53 10.83
CA TRP A 35 -1.12 1.83 11.29
C TRP A 35 -2.04 0.59 11.30
N HIS A 36 -1.80 -0.41 10.43
CA HIS A 36 -2.58 -1.65 10.41
C HIS A 36 -2.13 -2.70 11.42
N TRP A 37 -0.96 -2.55 12.05
CA TRP A 37 -0.38 -3.59 12.90
C TRP A 37 -1.32 -4.11 14.00
N PRO A 38 -2.11 -3.29 14.71
CA PRO A 38 -3.06 -3.81 15.70
C PRO A 38 -4.06 -4.81 15.08
N MET A 39 -4.60 -4.51 13.90
CA MET A 39 -5.54 -5.39 13.21
C MET A 39 -4.87 -6.68 12.71
N ILE A 40 -3.64 -6.55 12.18
CA ILE A 40 -2.86 -7.71 11.73
C ILE A 40 -2.49 -8.62 12.92
N ALA A 41 -2.17 -8.04 14.09
CA ALA A 41 -1.92 -8.78 15.32
C ALA A 41 -3.14 -9.60 15.78
N MET A 42 -4.34 -9.14 15.44
CA MET A 42 -5.61 -9.85 15.69
C MET A 42 -5.94 -10.88 14.60
N GLY A 43 -5.05 -11.12 13.63
CA GLY A 43 -5.20 -12.11 12.57
C GLY A 43 -5.87 -11.60 11.29
N HIS A 44 -6.16 -10.29 11.18
CA HIS A 44 -6.71 -9.73 9.95
C HIS A 44 -5.73 -9.93 8.76
N ASN A 45 -6.25 -10.26 7.57
CA ASN A 45 -5.53 -10.58 6.32
C ASN A 45 -4.63 -11.83 6.32
N TYR A 46 -3.93 -12.13 7.42
CA TYR A 46 -2.91 -13.20 7.43
C TYR A 46 -3.25 -14.39 8.34
N GLY A 47 -4.27 -14.27 9.20
CA GLY A 47 -4.52 -15.26 10.26
C GLY A 47 -3.39 -15.29 11.28
N LEU A 48 -3.41 -16.29 12.17
CA LEU A 48 -2.38 -16.50 13.20
C LEU A 48 -1.66 -17.85 13.07
N ASP A 49 -2.10 -18.70 12.14
CA ASP A 49 -1.63 -20.09 12.00
C ASP A 49 -0.41 -20.23 11.06
N HIS A 50 0.28 -19.13 10.77
CA HIS A 50 1.47 -19.14 9.91
C HIS A 50 2.76 -19.00 10.73
N LEU A 51 3.88 -19.49 10.18
CA LEU A 51 5.19 -19.32 10.80
C LEU A 51 5.47 -17.83 11.02
N GLY A 52 5.96 -17.47 12.22
CA GLY A 52 6.31 -16.10 12.55
C GLY A 52 5.13 -15.14 12.76
N ALA A 53 3.91 -15.65 12.99
CA ALA A 53 2.79 -14.83 13.39
C ALA A 53 3.03 -14.15 14.77
N PRO A 54 2.56 -12.91 14.96
CA PRO A 54 1.95 -12.01 13.97
C PRO A 54 2.98 -11.19 13.16
N TRP A 55 4.27 -11.26 13.53
CA TRP A 55 5.32 -10.36 13.04
C TRP A 55 5.54 -10.41 11.53
N LEU A 56 5.54 -11.60 10.91
CA LEU A 56 5.69 -11.69 9.47
C LEU A 56 4.49 -11.10 8.71
N GLY A 57 3.27 -11.25 9.23
CA GLY A 57 2.10 -10.59 8.67
C GLY A 57 2.20 -9.06 8.75
N MET A 58 2.72 -8.53 9.86
CA MET A 58 2.95 -7.09 10.03
C MET A 58 3.98 -6.54 9.03
N VAL A 59 5.08 -7.28 8.81
CA VAL A 59 6.10 -6.92 7.81
C VAL A 59 5.53 -6.97 6.40
N MET A 60 4.76 -8.02 6.07
CA MET A 60 4.09 -8.13 4.77
C MET A 60 3.07 -7.00 4.56
N MET A 61 2.37 -6.58 5.61
CA MET A 61 1.46 -5.45 5.52
C MET A 61 2.19 -4.13 5.23
N VAL A 62 3.36 -3.92 5.84
CA VAL A 62 4.23 -2.78 5.51
C VAL A 62 4.70 -2.85 4.06
N TRP A 63 5.07 -4.03 3.56
CA TRP A 63 5.44 -4.21 2.16
C TRP A 63 4.30 -3.87 1.19
N PHE A 64 3.10 -4.40 1.44
CA PHE A 64 1.93 -4.16 0.62
C PHE A 64 1.53 -2.67 0.60
N THR A 65 1.44 -2.05 1.78
CA THR A 65 1.11 -0.63 1.92
C THR A 65 2.21 0.29 1.41
N PHE A 66 3.48 -0.10 1.48
CA PHE A 66 4.58 0.61 0.85
C PHE A 66 4.40 0.68 -0.67
N THR A 67 4.24 -0.48 -1.31
CA THR A 67 4.12 -0.56 -2.77
C THR A 67 2.87 0.14 -3.30
N ASN A 68 1.71 -0.07 -2.66
CA ASN A 68 0.47 0.63 -3.01
C ASN A 68 0.51 2.10 -2.62
N GLY A 69 1.13 2.42 -1.49
CA GLY A 69 1.31 3.78 -0.98
C GLY A 69 2.07 4.65 -1.97
N VAL A 70 3.16 4.15 -2.56
CA VAL A 70 3.90 4.85 -3.62
C VAL A 70 3.00 5.20 -4.80
N PHE A 71 2.21 4.24 -5.30
CA PHE A 71 1.28 4.49 -6.41
C PHE A 71 0.21 5.52 -6.05
N LEU A 72 -0.44 5.36 -4.90
CA LEU A 72 -1.50 6.26 -4.43
C LEU A 72 -0.98 7.67 -4.16
N SER A 73 0.23 7.78 -3.60
CA SER A 73 0.92 9.05 -3.42
C SER A 73 1.28 9.70 -4.75
N PHE A 74 1.72 8.92 -5.74
CA PHE A 74 2.01 9.42 -7.09
C PHE A 74 0.77 10.01 -7.76
N VAL A 75 -0.35 9.26 -7.81
CA VAL A 75 -1.58 9.75 -8.47
C VAL A 75 -2.16 10.96 -7.75
N SER A 76 -2.03 11.04 -6.41
CA SER A 76 -2.50 12.19 -5.65
C SER A 76 -1.68 13.45 -5.92
N LEU A 77 -0.34 13.35 -5.89
CA LEU A 77 0.53 14.49 -6.18
C LEU A 77 0.39 14.95 -7.63
N ARG A 78 0.33 14.02 -8.58
CA ARG A 78 0.24 14.35 -10.01
C ARG A 78 -1.08 15.05 -10.36
N SER A 79 -2.16 14.66 -9.70
CA SER A 79 -3.49 15.25 -9.90
C SER A 79 -3.79 16.46 -9.01
N LYS A 80 -2.92 16.73 -8.02
CA LYS A 80 -3.13 17.74 -6.97
C LYS A 80 -4.48 17.57 -6.26
N SER A 81 -4.91 16.32 -6.09
CA SER A 81 -6.21 15.96 -5.54
C SER A 81 -6.13 14.65 -4.77
N VAL A 82 -6.95 14.53 -3.73
CA VAL A 82 -7.09 13.27 -2.98
C VAL A 82 -8.01 12.28 -3.70
N TRP A 83 -8.91 12.76 -4.56
CA TRP A 83 -9.95 11.93 -5.17
C TRP A 83 -9.43 10.77 -6.03
N PRO A 84 -8.38 10.94 -6.86
CA PRO A 84 -7.83 9.80 -7.59
C PRO A 84 -7.31 8.70 -6.67
N ALA A 85 -6.64 9.06 -5.56
CA ALA A 85 -6.20 8.09 -4.58
C ALA A 85 -7.38 7.43 -3.84
N VAL A 86 -8.43 8.17 -3.52
CA VAL A 86 -9.70 7.63 -2.96
C VAL A 86 -10.30 6.57 -3.88
N ILE A 87 -10.45 6.88 -5.17
CA ILE A 87 -11.05 5.95 -6.13
C ILE A 87 -10.16 4.72 -6.32
N CYS A 88 -8.85 4.90 -6.50
CA CYS A 88 -7.91 3.80 -6.65
C CYS A 88 -7.86 2.90 -5.42
N HIS A 89 -7.78 3.46 -4.21
CA HIS A 89 -7.78 2.69 -2.97
C HIS A 89 -9.11 1.94 -2.78
N ALA A 90 -10.25 2.56 -3.11
CA ALA A 90 -11.54 1.89 -3.04
C ALA A 90 -11.61 0.72 -4.01
N ALA A 91 -11.09 0.90 -5.24
CA ALA A 91 -11.00 -0.17 -6.23
C ALA A 91 -10.11 -1.32 -5.74
N ILE A 92 -8.91 -1.03 -5.22
CA ILE A 92 -7.98 -2.04 -4.66
C ILE A 92 -8.70 -2.87 -3.59
N ASN A 93 -9.35 -2.23 -2.62
CA ASN A 93 -10.06 -2.94 -1.55
C ASN A 93 -11.26 -3.73 -2.08
N GLY A 94 -12.01 -3.17 -3.04
CA GLY A 94 -13.17 -3.83 -3.64
C GLY A 94 -12.82 -5.08 -4.43
N ILE A 95 -11.68 -5.08 -5.13
CA ILE A 95 -11.25 -6.23 -5.95
C ILE A 95 -10.30 -7.18 -5.21
N ALA A 96 -9.77 -6.80 -4.05
CA ALA A 96 -8.74 -7.56 -3.35
C ALA A 96 -9.13 -9.01 -3.05
N ASN A 97 -10.41 -9.24 -2.74
CA ASN A 97 -10.93 -10.58 -2.41
C ASN A 97 -11.47 -11.35 -3.61
N ILE A 98 -11.53 -10.77 -4.82
CA ILE A 98 -12.02 -11.50 -6.00
C ILE A 98 -11.14 -12.73 -6.27
N GLY A 99 -9.83 -12.61 -6.09
CA GLY A 99 -8.91 -13.75 -6.21
C GLY A 99 -9.21 -14.90 -5.26
N ALA A 100 -9.80 -14.61 -4.09
CA ALA A 100 -10.18 -15.63 -3.11
C ALA A 100 -11.29 -16.56 -3.62
N LEU A 101 -12.16 -16.08 -4.51
CA LEU A 101 -13.28 -16.85 -5.06
C LEU A 101 -12.82 -18.01 -5.95
N PHE A 102 -11.58 -17.97 -6.45
CA PHE A 102 -11.01 -18.96 -7.36
C PHE A 102 -9.97 -19.85 -6.67
N LEU A 103 -9.88 -19.78 -5.34
CA LEU A 103 -8.93 -20.58 -4.57
C LEU A 103 -9.41 -22.00 -4.32
N ILE A 104 -8.51 -22.95 -4.52
CA ILE A 104 -8.65 -24.33 -4.04
C ILE A 104 -7.71 -24.47 -2.84
N ASN A 105 -8.24 -24.85 -1.67
CA ASN A 105 -7.57 -24.89 -0.37
C ASN A 105 -7.23 -23.50 0.21
N GLN A 106 -6.54 -23.49 1.36
CA GLN A 106 -6.03 -22.28 2.02
C GLN A 106 -4.54 -22.10 1.69
N PRO A 107 -4.19 -21.33 0.65
CA PRO A 107 -2.79 -21.07 0.32
C PRO A 107 -2.13 -20.19 1.40
N ASN A 108 -0.79 -20.20 1.44
CA ASN A 108 -0.04 -19.41 2.42
C ASN A 108 -0.35 -17.91 2.26
N PRO A 109 -0.95 -17.25 3.28
CA PRO A 109 -1.39 -15.87 3.16
C PRO A 109 -0.24 -14.88 2.98
N LEU A 110 0.98 -15.22 3.41
CA LEU A 110 2.18 -14.40 3.19
C LEU A 110 2.64 -14.42 1.73
N LEU A 111 2.41 -15.54 1.02
CA LEU A 111 2.85 -15.69 -0.37
C LEU A 111 1.76 -15.24 -1.35
N GLY A 112 0.49 -15.50 -1.06
CA GLY A 112 -0.62 -15.07 -1.90
C GLY A 112 -1.61 -16.21 -2.18
N PRO A 113 -2.45 -16.09 -3.22
CA PRO A 113 -2.37 -15.13 -4.34
C PRO A 113 -3.05 -13.79 -4.06
N LEU A 114 -3.56 -13.56 -2.85
CA LEU A 114 -4.18 -12.28 -2.50
C LEU A 114 -3.18 -11.12 -2.66
N PRO A 115 -3.63 -9.90 -2.99
CA PRO A 115 -2.76 -8.76 -3.23
C PRO A 115 -1.81 -8.41 -2.08
N VAL A 116 -2.22 -8.73 -0.85
CA VAL A 116 -1.44 -8.52 0.38
C VAL A 116 -0.25 -9.48 0.51
N GLY A 117 -0.27 -10.62 -0.21
CA GLY A 117 0.83 -11.57 -0.26
C GLY A 117 1.91 -11.17 -1.26
N LEU A 118 3.11 -11.74 -1.11
CA LEU A 118 4.27 -11.37 -1.92
C LEU A 118 4.04 -11.52 -3.43
N ILE A 119 3.45 -12.64 -3.87
CA ILE A 119 3.16 -12.91 -5.29
C ILE A 119 2.08 -11.94 -5.80
N GLY A 120 1.00 -11.74 -5.04
CA GLY A 120 -0.07 -10.82 -5.40
C GLY A 120 0.39 -9.37 -5.48
N SER A 121 1.38 -8.99 -4.66
CA SER A 121 1.99 -7.66 -4.65
C SER A 121 3.06 -7.43 -5.73
N ALA A 122 3.42 -8.44 -6.53
CA ALA A 122 4.55 -8.35 -7.46
C ALA A 122 4.37 -7.24 -8.51
N ALA A 123 3.17 -7.10 -9.08
CA ALA A 123 2.87 -6.03 -10.04
C ALA A 123 2.96 -4.63 -9.40
N TRP A 124 2.46 -4.49 -8.16
CA TRP A 124 2.59 -3.25 -7.38
C TRP A 124 4.04 -2.94 -7.05
N SER A 125 4.83 -3.96 -6.74
CA SER A 125 6.26 -3.83 -6.45
C SER A 125 7.04 -3.34 -7.66
N ALA A 126 6.78 -3.93 -8.84
CA ALA A 126 7.39 -3.49 -10.10
C ALA A 126 7.02 -2.04 -10.43
N LEU A 127 5.75 -1.66 -10.26
CA LEU A 127 5.28 -0.29 -10.46
C LEU A 127 5.95 0.68 -9.48
N ALA A 128 6.01 0.34 -8.20
CA ALA A 128 6.63 1.17 -7.17
C ALA A 128 8.12 1.39 -7.47
N ILE A 129 8.86 0.35 -7.85
CA ILE A 129 10.27 0.46 -8.25
C ILE A 129 10.41 1.39 -9.46
N TRP A 130 9.58 1.20 -10.50
CA TRP A 130 9.62 2.04 -11.69
C TRP A 130 9.36 3.52 -11.38
N LEU A 131 8.34 3.82 -10.55
CA LEU A 131 8.02 5.18 -10.10
C LEU A 131 9.16 5.80 -9.29
N MET A 132 9.78 5.03 -8.40
CA MET A 132 10.85 5.52 -7.51
C MET A 132 12.17 5.75 -8.25
N VAL A 133 12.49 4.92 -9.25
CA VAL A 133 13.74 5.02 -10.01
C VAL A 133 13.66 6.08 -11.11
N ASN A 134 12.48 6.32 -11.71
CA ASN A 134 12.35 7.23 -12.85
C ASN A 134 12.14 8.70 -12.42
N PRO A 135 13.17 9.57 -12.46
CA PRO A 135 13.06 10.95 -12.00
C PRO A 135 12.11 11.79 -12.86
N ARG A 136 11.92 11.43 -14.14
CA ARG A 136 11.03 12.16 -15.06
C ARG A 136 9.55 12.00 -14.68
N VAL A 137 9.21 10.90 -14.01
CA VAL A 137 7.82 10.63 -13.59
C VAL A 137 7.45 11.47 -12.36
N LEU A 138 8.44 11.80 -11.53
CA LEU A 138 8.27 12.67 -10.36
C LEU A 138 8.47 14.16 -10.69
N ALA A 139 9.00 14.48 -11.87
CA ALA A 139 9.10 15.86 -12.35
C ALA A 139 7.68 16.44 -12.54
N GLY A 140 7.30 17.34 -11.63
CA GLY A 140 5.96 17.96 -11.58
C GLY A 140 5.11 17.58 -10.36
N SER A 141 5.58 16.66 -9.51
CA SER A 141 5.02 16.46 -8.15
C SER A 141 5.69 17.32 -7.08
N ASP A 142 6.81 17.97 -7.42
CA ASP A 142 7.60 18.82 -6.51
C ASP A 142 7.13 20.30 -6.49
N THR A 143 6.05 20.64 -7.20
CA THR A 143 5.51 22.01 -7.38
C THR A 143 4.03 22.08 -7.04
#